data_AF-A0A7C7NQV4-F1
#
_entry.id   AF-A0A7C7NQV4-F1
#
_cell.length_a   1.000
_cell.length_b   1.000
_cell.length_c   1.000
_cell.angle_alpha   90.00
_cell.angle_beta   90.00
_cell.angle_gamma   90.00
#
_symmetry.space_group_name_H-M   'P 1'
#
loop_
_entity.id
_entity.type
_entity.pdbx_description
1 polymer ?
#
loop_
_entity_poly.entity_id
_entity_poly.type
_entity_poly.pdbx_seq_one_letter_code
_entity_poly.pdbx_strand_id
1 'polypeptide(L)'
;LSSFLGLLSAGLAIALRDVVADFAGWLFILFRRPFDLGDRIQIGTHAGDVIDRRIFQFSIMEIGNWVSADQSTGRVIHIPNQRVFLEPLANYSAGFPYLWNELEVLLTFESDWKQAKSLFKDITTEIMKDVVAEAEGPRKKADQRFLIHYRTLTPAVYTSVQESGVLLTVRYLCRPRERRDTGEELWEEILQVVERTDSIQFAYPTQRRIVDSRSD
;
A
#
# COMPACT_ATOMS: atom_id res chain seq x y z
N LEU A 1 19.74 -54.49 -9.15
CA LEU A 1 18.78 -54.15 -8.08
C LEU A 1 19.04 -52.75 -7.52
N SER A 2 20.24 -52.46 -6.99
CA SER A 2 20.61 -51.12 -6.47
C SER A 2 20.35 -49.95 -7.44
N SER A 3 20.73 -50.08 -8.72
CA SER A 3 20.47 -49.03 -9.73
C SER A 3 18.98 -48.79 -10.01
N PHE A 4 18.15 -49.84 -9.95
CA PHE A 4 16.70 -49.75 -10.13
C PHE A 4 16.02 -49.06 -8.94
N LEU A 5 16.43 -49.42 -7.72
CA LEU A 5 16.00 -48.71 -6.51
C LEU A 5 16.42 -47.24 -6.53
N GLY A 6 17.65 -46.94 -6.96
CA GLY A 6 18.12 -45.56 -7.09
C GLY A 6 17.28 -44.73 -8.06
N LEU A 7 16.95 -45.29 -9.23
CA LEU A 7 16.11 -44.62 -10.23
C LEU A 7 14.68 -44.41 -9.72
N LEU A 8 14.11 -45.42 -9.05
CA LEU A 8 12.77 -45.35 -8.46
C LEU A 8 12.71 -44.30 -7.33
N SER A 9 13.72 -44.26 -6.46
CA SER A 9 13.81 -43.25 -5.39
C SER A 9 13.95 -41.83 -5.93
N ALA A 10 14.76 -41.64 -6.99
CA ALA A 10 14.89 -40.34 -7.65
C ALA A 10 13.55 -39.89 -8.28
N GLY A 11 12.84 -40.79 -8.94
CA GLY A 11 11.50 -40.52 -9.50
C GLY A 11 10.50 -40.12 -8.42
N LEU A 12 10.49 -40.84 -7.29
CA LEU A 12 9.61 -40.52 -6.16
C LEU A 12 9.95 -39.17 -5.52
N ALA A 13 11.24 -38.85 -5.36
CA ALA A 13 11.68 -37.57 -4.81
C ALA A 13 11.23 -36.39 -5.68
N ILE A 14 11.32 -36.53 -7.01
CA ILE A 14 10.85 -35.50 -7.95
C ILE A 14 9.33 -35.35 -7.86
N ALA A 15 8.59 -36.46 -7.81
CA ALA A 15 7.13 -36.44 -7.73
C ALA A 15 6.60 -35.80 -6.42
N LEU A 16 7.30 -36.00 -5.30
CA LEU A 16 6.88 -35.49 -4.00
C LEU A 16 7.48 -34.13 -3.63
N ARG A 17 8.33 -33.55 -4.51
CA ARG A 17 9.06 -32.31 -4.25
C ARG A 17 8.16 -31.20 -3.71
N ASP A 18 7.04 -30.94 -4.38
CA ASP A 18 6.17 -29.82 -4.05
C ASP A 18 5.41 -30.05 -2.74
N VAL A 19 4.97 -31.30 -2.48
CA VAL A 19 4.31 -31.67 -1.20
C VAL A 19 5.25 -31.49 -0.02
N VAL A 20 6.50 -31.94 -0.17
CA VAL A 20 7.54 -31.77 0.86
C VAL A 20 7.87 -30.30 1.06
N ALA A 21 7.96 -29.52 -0.03
CA ALA A 21 8.22 -28.08 0.02
C ALA A 21 7.09 -27.31 0.71
N ASP A 22 5.83 -27.64 0.42
CA ASP A 22 4.66 -27.03 1.07
C ASP A 22 4.61 -27.34 2.57
N PHE A 23 4.93 -28.58 2.96
CA PHE A 23 5.02 -28.96 4.36
C PHE A 23 6.15 -28.21 5.09
N ALA A 24 7.33 -28.09 4.46
CA ALA A 24 8.42 -27.28 4.99
C ALA A 24 8.04 -25.80 5.10
N GLY A 25 7.30 -25.27 4.13
CA GLY A 25 6.75 -23.90 4.13
C GLY A 25 5.79 -23.69 5.29
N TRP A 26 4.92 -24.66 5.57
CA TRP A 26 4.02 -24.62 6.71
C TRP A 26 4.76 -24.56 8.05
N LEU A 27 5.76 -25.42 8.25
CA LEU A 27 6.59 -25.40 9.47
C LEU A 27 7.31 -24.05 9.61
N PHE A 28 7.81 -23.49 8.51
CA PHE A 28 8.41 -22.18 8.50
C PHE A 28 7.42 -21.09 8.92
N ILE A 29 6.21 -21.07 8.35
CA ILE A 29 5.15 -20.12 8.73
C ILE A 29 4.80 -20.27 10.22
N LEU A 30 4.68 -21.50 10.71
CA LEU A 30 4.33 -21.77 12.11
C LEU A 30 5.39 -21.29 13.11
N PHE A 31 6.67 -21.55 12.83
CA PHE A 31 7.77 -21.24 13.75
C PHE A 31 8.30 -19.81 13.60
N ARG A 32 8.42 -19.31 12.38
CA ARG A 32 8.96 -17.96 12.12
C ARG A 32 7.88 -16.89 12.11
N ARG A 33 6.62 -17.26 11.94
CA ARG A 33 5.45 -16.36 11.89
C ARG A 33 5.72 -15.09 11.07
N PRO A 34 6.05 -15.23 9.76
CA PRO A 34 6.18 -14.08 8.87
C PRO A 34 4.85 -13.30 8.75
N PHE A 35 3.74 -13.96 9.04
CA PHE A 35 2.40 -13.40 9.17
C PHE A 35 1.51 -14.28 10.07
N ASP A 36 0.46 -13.68 10.61
CA ASP A 36 -0.59 -14.34 11.39
C ASP A 36 -1.99 -14.17 10.76
N LEU A 37 -2.99 -14.86 11.33
CA LEU A 37 -4.38 -14.73 10.89
C LEU A 37 -4.85 -13.28 11.07
N GLY A 38 -5.46 -12.73 10.03
CA GLY A 38 -5.91 -11.34 9.99
C GLY A 38 -4.84 -10.34 9.56
N ASP A 39 -3.59 -10.74 9.33
CA ASP A 39 -2.59 -9.83 8.77
C ASP A 39 -2.91 -9.51 7.32
N ARG A 40 -2.69 -8.24 6.93
CA ARG A 40 -2.67 -7.86 5.51
C ARG A 40 -1.29 -8.14 4.94
N ILE A 41 -1.24 -8.96 3.89
CA ILE A 41 0.01 -9.36 3.24
C ILE A 41 -0.07 -9.23 1.72
N GLN A 42 1.09 -9.14 1.08
CA GLN A 42 1.26 -9.34 -0.35
C GLN A 42 2.37 -10.37 -0.58
N ILE A 43 2.09 -11.34 -1.43
CA ILE A 43 3.06 -12.33 -1.91
C ILE A 43 2.94 -12.44 -3.43
N GLY A 44 4.06 -12.17 -4.12
CA GLY A 44 4.05 -11.99 -5.56
C GLY A 44 3.05 -10.91 -5.99
N THR A 45 2.10 -11.29 -6.84
CA THR A 45 1.03 -10.42 -7.35
C THR A 45 -0.26 -10.47 -6.54
N HIS A 46 -0.32 -11.29 -5.48
CA HIS A 46 -1.53 -11.50 -4.70
C HIS A 46 -1.44 -10.72 -3.39
N ALA A 47 -2.40 -9.82 -3.15
CA ALA A 47 -2.52 -9.05 -1.92
C ALA A 47 -3.87 -9.34 -1.24
N GLY A 48 -3.87 -9.40 0.08
CA GLY A 48 -5.08 -9.72 0.84
C GLY A 48 -4.88 -9.90 2.34
N ASP A 49 -5.97 -10.14 3.05
CA ASP A 49 -5.96 -10.47 4.48
C ASP A 49 -5.89 -11.99 4.68
N VAL A 50 -5.00 -12.47 5.54
CA VAL A 50 -4.84 -13.90 5.83
C VAL A 50 -6.06 -14.41 6.60
N ILE A 51 -6.77 -15.39 6.04
CA ILE A 51 -7.96 -15.98 6.68
C ILE A 51 -7.73 -17.39 7.21
N ASP A 52 -6.71 -18.10 6.71
CA ASP A 52 -6.43 -19.48 7.10
C ASP A 52 -4.98 -19.89 6.82
N ARG A 53 -4.45 -20.84 7.59
CA ARG A 53 -3.11 -21.44 7.45
C ARG A 53 -3.19 -22.97 7.59
N ARG A 54 -3.23 -23.68 6.46
CA ARG A 54 -3.29 -25.15 6.41
C ARG A 54 -1.90 -25.74 6.11
N ILE A 55 -1.80 -27.05 6.23
CA ILE A 55 -0.54 -27.81 6.11
C ILE A 55 0.11 -27.66 4.72
N PHE A 56 -0.67 -27.53 3.65
CA PHE A 56 -0.13 -27.41 2.28
C PHE A 56 -0.34 -26.04 1.63
N GLN A 57 -1.25 -25.24 2.17
CA GLN A 57 -1.57 -23.92 1.63
C GLN A 57 -2.07 -22.99 2.73
N PHE A 58 -1.90 -21.69 2.53
CA PHE A 58 -2.60 -20.66 3.29
C PHE A 58 -3.60 -19.94 2.39
N SER A 59 -4.55 -19.24 2.99
CA SER A 59 -5.61 -18.56 2.23
C SER A 59 -5.66 -17.09 2.59
N ILE A 60 -5.85 -16.24 1.59
CA ILE A 60 -6.05 -14.81 1.76
C ILE A 60 -7.38 -14.37 1.13
N MET A 61 -8.03 -13.38 1.72
CA MET A 61 -9.13 -12.64 1.12
C MET A 61 -8.55 -11.53 0.24
N GLU A 62 -8.76 -11.59 -1.07
CA GLU A 62 -8.10 -10.73 -2.07
C GLU A 62 -8.54 -9.26 -1.99
N ILE A 63 -7.60 -8.34 -2.27
CA ILE A 63 -7.83 -6.91 -2.47
C ILE A 63 -7.21 -6.38 -3.78
N GLY A 64 -7.69 -5.24 -4.32
CA GLY A 64 -7.01 -4.42 -5.34
C GLY A 64 -6.97 -4.94 -6.79
N ASN A 65 -7.36 -6.19 -7.05
CA ASN A 65 -7.30 -6.80 -8.39
C ASN A 65 -8.52 -6.44 -9.28
N TRP A 66 -9.74 -6.72 -8.81
CA TRP A 66 -10.98 -6.46 -9.55
C TRP A 66 -11.67 -5.14 -9.18
N VAL A 67 -11.30 -4.58 -8.04
CA VAL A 67 -11.86 -3.34 -7.51
C VAL A 67 -10.70 -2.37 -7.37
N SER A 68 -10.86 -1.16 -7.90
CA SER A 68 -9.93 -0.07 -7.63
C SER A 68 -9.94 0.21 -6.13
N ALA A 69 -8.75 0.16 -5.51
CA ALA A 69 -8.46 0.29 -4.07
C ALA A 69 -8.45 -1.02 -3.26
N ASP A 70 -7.95 -0.93 -2.02
CA ASP A 70 -7.65 -2.05 -1.09
C ASP A 70 -8.91 -2.68 -0.45
N GLN A 71 -10.00 -2.71 -1.21
CA GLN A 71 -11.27 -3.30 -0.79
C GLN A 71 -11.31 -4.79 -1.12
N SER A 72 -12.00 -5.56 -0.27
CA SER A 72 -12.17 -7.00 -0.47
C SER A 72 -12.94 -7.25 -1.76
N THR A 73 -12.39 -8.08 -2.64
CA THR A 73 -13.09 -8.52 -3.86
C THR A 73 -14.09 -9.64 -3.56
N GLY A 74 -14.11 -10.17 -2.34
CA GLY A 74 -14.86 -11.36 -1.96
C GLY A 74 -14.24 -12.68 -2.44
N ARG A 75 -13.11 -12.62 -3.17
CA ARG A 75 -12.40 -13.81 -3.64
C ARG A 75 -11.44 -14.32 -2.57
N VAL A 76 -11.47 -15.62 -2.34
CA VAL A 76 -10.46 -16.31 -1.53
C VAL A 76 -9.40 -16.89 -2.45
N ILE A 77 -8.14 -16.53 -2.22
CA ILE A 77 -6.99 -17.06 -2.94
C ILE A 77 -6.31 -18.09 -2.03
N HIS A 78 -6.16 -19.31 -2.52
CA HIS A 78 -5.37 -20.36 -1.87
C HIS A 78 -3.97 -20.38 -2.44
N ILE A 79 -2.96 -20.25 -1.58
CA ILE A 79 -1.56 -20.10 -1.97
C ILE A 79 -0.78 -21.26 -1.38
N PRO A 80 -0.07 -22.06 -2.21
CA PRO A 80 0.81 -23.12 -1.72
C PRO A 80 1.87 -22.56 -0.76
N ASN A 81 2.09 -23.24 0.36
CA ASN A 81 3.00 -22.76 1.40
C ASN A 81 4.43 -22.59 0.90
N GLN A 82 4.89 -23.38 -0.07
CA GLN A 82 6.24 -23.28 -0.64
C GLN A 82 6.52 -21.90 -1.28
N ARG A 83 5.48 -21.14 -1.63
CA ARG A 83 5.62 -19.80 -2.23
C ARG A 83 6.34 -18.82 -1.31
N VAL A 84 6.29 -19.01 0.02
CA VAL A 84 7.00 -18.15 0.98
C VAL A 84 8.53 -18.20 0.85
N PHE A 85 9.07 -19.23 0.18
CA PHE A 85 10.51 -19.34 -0.10
C PHE A 85 10.89 -18.80 -1.48
N LEU A 86 9.91 -18.69 -2.38
CA LEU A 86 10.13 -18.35 -3.78
C LEU A 86 9.83 -16.89 -4.07
N GLU A 87 8.92 -16.29 -3.31
CA GLU A 87 8.45 -14.92 -3.51
C GLU A 87 8.70 -14.06 -2.28
N PRO A 88 9.00 -12.76 -2.47
CA PRO A 88 9.01 -11.82 -1.37
C PRO A 88 7.61 -11.75 -0.73
N LEU A 89 7.58 -11.70 0.60
CA LEU A 89 6.37 -11.47 1.37
C LEU A 89 6.45 -10.10 2.04
N ALA A 90 5.55 -9.20 1.64
CA ALA A 90 5.34 -7.93 2.31
C ALA A 90 4.20 -8.10 3.33
N ASN A 91 4.45 -7.73 4.58
CA ASN A 91 3.43 -7.71 5.63
C ASN A 91 3.16 -6.26 6.02
N TYR A 92 1.93 -5.80 5.81
CA TYR A 92 1.51 -4.42 6.06
C TYR A 92 1.08 -4.18 7.51
N SER A 93 0.95 -5.25 8.30
CA SER A 93 0.45 -5.22 9.68
C SER A 93 1.54 -5.55 10.70
N ALA A 94 2.64 -6.18 10.27
CA ALA A 94 3.72 -6.60 11.14
C ALA A 94 4.47 -5.43 11.77
N GLY A 95 4.41 -5.32 13.09
CA GLY A 95 5.25 -4.40 13.87
C GLY A 95 4.73 -2.98 13.96
N PHE A 96 4.34 -2.38 12.82
CA PHE A 96 3.74 -1.05 12.75
C PHE A 96 2.50 -1.11 11.85
N PRO A 97 1.28 -1.18 12.42
CA PRO A 97 0.05 -1.45 11.67
C PRO A 97 -0.49 -0.19 10.96
N TYR A 98 0.40 0.60 10.40
CA TYR A 98 0.10 1.84 9.68
C TYR A 98 0.96 1.92 8.44
N LEU A 99 0.42 2.52 7.39
CA LEU A 99 1.10 2.78 6.14
C LEU A 99 1.09 4.27 5.82
N TRP A 100 2.08 4.68 5.03
CA TRP A 100 2.10 6.01 4.43
C TRP A 100 1.34 5.96 3.11
N ASN A 101 0.23 6.70 3.01
CA ASN A 101 -0.47 6.89 1.76
C ASN A 101 -0.17 8.29 1.21
N GLU A 102 -0.18 8.41 -0.11
CA GLU A 102 0.04 9.66 -0.81
C GLU A 102 -1.15 9.93 -1.73
N LEU A 103 -1.63 11.17 -1.70
CA LEU A 103 -2.71 11.69 -2.52
C LEU A 103 -2.17 12.85 -3.34
N GLU A 104 -2.35 12.77 -4.65
CA GLU A 104 -1.79 13.71 -5.61
C GLU A 104 -2.86 14.70 -6.09
N VAL A 105 -2.64 15.99 -5.83
CA VAL A 105 -3.51 17.08 -6.26
C VAL A 105 -2.75 18.00 -7.22
N LEU A 106 -3.15 18.00 -8.49
CA LEU A 106 -2.54 18.85 -9.50
C LEU A 106 -3.32 20.16 -9.65
N LEU A 107 -2.63 21.28 -9.43
CA LEU A 107 -3.17 22.63 -9.51
C LEU A 107 -2.63 23.38 -10.72
N THR A 108 -3.38 24.32 -11.28
CA THR A 108 -2.91 25.17 -12.39
C THR A 108 -1.69 26.01 -11.98
N PHE A 109 -0.91 26.49 -12.96
CA PHE A 109 0.23 27.37 -12.67
C PHE A 109 -0.18 28.74 -12.11
N GLU A 110 -1.41 29.15 -12.40
CA GLU A 110 -2.03 30.38 -11.93
C GLU A 110 -2.55 30.29 -10.49
N SER A 111 -2.70 29.07 -9.96
CA SER A 111 -3.19 28.85 -8.60
C SER A 111 -2.20 29.32 -7.53
N ASP A 112 -2.70 29.84 -6.42
CA ASP A 112 -1.90 30.06 -5.22
C ASP A 112 -1.59 28.72 -4.53
N TRP A 113 -0.60 28.01 -5.06
CA TRP A 113 -0.17 26.71 -4.54
C TRP A 113 0.36 26.78 -3.11
N LYS A 114 0.81 27.96 -2.63
CA LYS A 114 1.28 28.12 -1.24
C LYS A 114 0.10 28.13 -0.29
N GLN A 115 -0.96 28.84 -0.64
CA GLN A 115 -2.23 28.83 0.10
C GLN A 115 -2.82 27.41 0.11
N ALA A 116 -2.93 26.78 -1.07
CA ALA A 116 -3.42 25.39 -1.18
C ALA A 116 -2.61 24.42 -0.32
N LYS A 117 -1.27 24.52 -0.34
CA LYS A 117 -0.37 23.70 0.47
C LYS A 117 -0.63 23.86 1.97
N SER A 118 -0.87 25.09 2.44
CA SER A 118 -1.22 25.32 3.85
C SER A 118 -2.55 24.68 4.20
N LEU A 119 -3.59 24.94 3.39
CA LEU A 119 -4.93 24.42 3.63
C LEU A 119 -4.96 22.89 3.64
N PHE A 120 -4.33 22.24 2.65
CA PHE A 120 -4.27 20.78 2.60
C PHE A 120 -3.52 20.21 3.79
N LYS A 121 -2.46 20.86 4.26
CA LYS A 121 -1.75 20.44 5.47
C LYS A 121 -2.63 20.55 6.71
N ASP A 122 -3.39 21.63 6.85
CA ASP A 122 -4.25 21.87 8.00
C ASP A 122 -5.39 20.84 8.06
N ILE A 123 -6.09 20.63 6.93
CA ILE A 123 -7.12 19.59 6.79
C ILE A 123 -6.56 18.21 7.16
N THR A 124 -5.43 17.83 6.55
CA THR A 124 -4.85 16.51 6.78
C THR A 124 -4.42 16.34 8.25
N THR A 125 -3.93 17.41 8.87
CA THR A 125 -3.52 17.38 10.29
C THR A 125 -4.73 17.17 11.21
N GLU A 126 -5.86 17.79 10.90
CA GLU A 126 -7.08 17.61 11.69
C GLU A 126 -7.65 16.20 11.55
N ILE A 127 -7.84 15.71 10.31
CA ILE A 127 -8.39 14.35 10.08
C ILE A 127 -7.48 13.29 10.71
N MET A 128 -6.15 13.44 10.59
CA MET A 128 -5.18 12.43 11.05
C MET A 128 -4.81 12.54 12.52
N LYS A 129 -5.38 13.49 13.28
CA LYS A 129 -5.02 13.76 14.66
C LYS A 129 -5.10 12.52 15.55
N ASP A 130 -6.19 11.78 15.45
CA ASP A 130 -6.43 10.58 16.26
C ASP A 130 -5.51 9.43 15.82
N VAL A 131 -5.36 9.22 14.51
CA VAL A 131 -4.46 8.20 13.95
C VAL A 131 -3.01 8.43 14.37
N VAL A 132 -2.54 9.68 14.33
CA VAL A 132 -1.18 10.04 14.76
C VAL A 132 -1.01 9.85 16.27
N ALA A 133 -1.99 10.26 17.08
CA ALA A 133 -1.95 10.08 18.53
C ALA A 133 -1.89 8.59 18.92
N GLU A 134 -2.67 7.74 18.25
CA GLU A 134 -2.65 6.30 18.47
C GLU A 134 -1.36 5.65 17.98
N ALA A 135 -0.77 6.13 16.87
CA ALA A 135 0.42 5.57 16.27
C ALA A 135 1.70 5.82 17.10
N GLU A 136 1.72 6.79 18.02
CA GLU A 136 2.88 7.07 18.89
C GLU A 136 3.28 5.89 19.79
N GLY A 137 2.30 5.12 20.30
CA GLY A 137 2.56 3.93 21.11
C GLY A 137 3.25 2.81 20.32
N PRO A 138 2.65 2.34 19.22
CA PRO A 138 3.25 1.39 18.27
C PRO A 138 4.58 1.87 17.70
N ARG A 139 4.76 3.16 17.41
CA ARG A 139 6.04 3.73 16.94
C ARG A 139 7.17 3.45 17.91
N LYS A 140 6.99 3.71 19.22
CA LYS A 140 8.02 3.46 20.23
C LYS A 140 8.45 1.98 20.28
N LYS A 141 7.51 1.05 20.05
CA LYS A 141 7.80 -0.39 19.98
C LYS A 141 8.48 -0.78 18.66
N ALA A 142 8.08 -0.16 17.55
CA ALA A 142 8.65 -0.40 16.24
C ALA A 142 10.08 0.14 16.10
N ASP A 143 10.36 1.35 16.62
CA ASP A 143 11.70 1.95 16.65
C ASP A 143 12.70 1.02 17.36
N GLN A 144 12.28 0.38 18.46
CA GLN A 144 13.10 -0.58 19.21
C GLN A 144 13.34 -1.90 18.48
N ARG A 145 12.37 -2.38 17.70
CA ARG A 145 12.40 -3.72 17.08
C ARG A 145 12.94 -3.72 15.65
N PHE A 146 12.74 -2.65 14.89
CA PHE A 146 13.06 -2.59 13.46
C PHE A 146 14.14 -1.55 13.11
N LEU A 147 14.62 -0.75 14.06
CA LEU A 147 15.60 0.34 13.85
C LEU A 147 15.19 1.37 12.76
N ILE A 148 13.94 1.34 12.34
CA ILE A 148 13.36 2.32 11.41
C ILE A 148 13.08 3.56 12.25
N HIS A 149 13.87 4.61 12.08
CA HIS A 149 13.67 5.86 12.81
C HIS A 149 12.54 6.65 12.16
N TYR A 150 11.29 6.38 12.54
CA TYR A 150 10.17 7.23 12.15
C TYR A 150 10.28 8.57 12.91
N ARG A 151 10.99 9.54 12.32
CA ARG A 151 11.23 10.85 12.97
C ARG A 151 9.97 11.71 13.04
N THR A 152 8.99 11.47 12.18
CA THR A 152 7.80 12.34 12.06
C THR A 152 6.62 11.51 11.56
N LEU A 153 5.59 11.36 12.41
CA LEU A 153 4.32 10.74 12.04
C LEU A 153 3.31 11.75 11.47
N THR A 154 3.59 13.04 11.60
CA THR A 154 2.68 14.09 11.14
C THR A 154 2.61 14.12 9.61
N PRO A 155 1.45 14.43 9.04
CA PRO A 155 1.30 14.56 7.60
C PRO A 155 2.20 15.67 7.03
N ALA A 156 2.55 15.51 5.75
CA ALA A 156 3.37 16.46 5.02
C ALA A 156 2.81 16.67 3.61
N VAL A 157 2.97 17.89 3.09
CA VAL A 157 2.59 18.21 1.71
C VAL A 157 3.85 18.53 0.94
N TYR A 158 4.19 17.69 -0.04
CA TYR A 158 5.31 17.91 -0.95
C TYR A 158 4.85 18.70 -2.17
N THR A 159 5.78 19.38 -2.82
CA THR A 159 5.51 20.21 -3.99
C THR A 159 6.45 19.81 -5.10
N SER A 160 5.89 19.50 -6.26
CA SER A 160 6.63 19.25 -7.50
C SER A 160 5.92 19.93 -8.66
N VAL A 161 6.52 19.91 -9.85
CA VAL A 161 5.96 20.53 -11.06
C VAL A 161 5.73 19.43 -12.09
N GLN A 162 4.57 19.45 -12.76
CA GLN A 162 4.23 18.61 -13.90
C GLN A 162 3.93 19.47 -15.14
N GLU A 163 3.68 18.83 -16.28
CA GLU A 163 3.48 19.51 -17.57
C GLU A 163 2.33 20.54 -17.54
N SER A 164 1.26 20.23 -16.81
CA SER A 164 0.04 21.04 -16.78
C SER A 164 -0.15 21.82 -15.48
N GLY A 165 0.82 21.83 -14.55
CA GLY A 165 0.64 22.52 -13.28
C GLY A 165 1.62 22.19 -12.16
N VAL A 166 1.28 22.66 -10.96
CA VAL A 166 2.00 22.37 -9.69
C VAL A 166 1.33 21.19 -9.01
N LEU A 167 2.09 20.11 -8.77
CA LEU A 167 1.61 18.93 -8.07
C LEU A 167 1.88 19.07 -6.57
N LEU A 168 0.81 19.02 -5.77
CA LEU A 168 0.86 18.89 -4.32
C LEU A 168 0.59 17.43 -3.94
N THR A 169 1.59 16.78 -3.34
CA THR A 169 1.47 15.40 -2.85
C THR A 169 1.23 15.43 -1.35
N VAL A 170 0.02 15.11 -0.93
CA VAL A 170 -0.39 15.02 0.46
C VAL A 170 -0.05 13.64 0.98
N ARG A 171 0.96 13.56 1.84
CA ARG A 171 1.42 12.33 2.49
C ARG A 171 0.88 12.26 3.91
N TYR A 172 0.19 11.17 4.22
CA TYR A 172 -0.44 10.95 5.52
C TYR A 172 -0.32 9.49 5.97
N LEU A 173 -0.49 9.28 7.27
CA LEU A 173 -0.44 7.97 7.89
C LEU A 173 -1.86 7.41 8.02
N CYS A 174 -2.10 6.17 7.62
CA CYS A 174 -3.41 5.53 7.79
C CYS A 174 -3.27 4.03 8.07
N ARG A 175 -4.34 3.40 8.57
CA ARG A 175 -4.38 1.94 8.74
C ARG A 175 -4.58 1.27 7.37
N PRO A 176 -3.96 0.10 7.10
CA PRO A 176 -4.09 -0.56 5.79
C PRO A 176 -5.52 -0.84 5.33
N ARG A 177 -6.47 -1.01 6.25
CA ARG A 177 -7.89 -1.25 5.94
C ARG A 177 -8.70 0.02 5.69
N GLU A 178 -8.27 1.13 6.27
CA GLU A 178 -8.96 2.42 6.22
C GLU A 178 -8.38 3.32 5.12
N ARG A 179 -7.35 2.87 4.39
CA ARG A 179 -6.68 3.65 3.34
C ARG A 179 -7.65 4.28 2.34
N ARG A 180 -8.70 3.55 1.95
CA ARG A 180 -9.73 4.05 1.04
C ARG A 180 -10.59 5.11 1.71
N ASP A 181 -11.18 4.78 2.85
CA ASP A 181 -12.13 5.64 3.56
C ASP A 181 -11.46 6.96 3.98
N THR A 182 -10.23 6.90 4.50
CA THR A 182 -9.45 8.09 4.80
C THR A 182 -9.08 8.89 3.54
N GLY A 183 -8.79 8.21 2.43
CA GLY A 183 -8.50 8.88 1.15
C GLY A 183 -9.72 9.57 0.57
N GLU A 184 -10.91 8.99 0.73
CA GLU A 184 -12.20 9.55 0.34
C GLU A 184 -12.51 10.80 1.16
N GLU A 185 -12.48 10.69 2.49
CA GLU A 185 -12.70 11.81 3.41
C GLU A 185 -11.75 12.99 3.10
N LEU A 186 -10.47 12.70 2.91
CA LEU A 186 -9.47 13.72 2.57
C LEU A 186 -9.73 14.36 1.19
N TRP A 187 -10.15 13.57 0.19
CA TRP A 187 -10.49 14.10 -1.13
C TRP A 187 -11.73 15.00 -1.08
N GLU A 188 -12.78 14.60 -0.36
CA GLU A 188 -14.00 15.40 -0.22
C GLU A 188 -13.70 16.76 0.43
N GLU A 189 -12.88 16.78 1.48
CA GLU A 189 -12.46 18.03 2.12
C GLU A 189 -11.58 18.89 1.20
N ILE A 190 -10.67 18.28 0.44
CA ILE A 190 -9.87 18.99 -0.57
C ILE A 190 -10.78 19.63 -1.63
N LEU A 191 -11.76 18.89 -2.13
CA LEU A 191 -12.71 19.38 -3.13
C LEU A 191 -13.51 20.57 -2.59
N GLN A 192 -14.03 20.48 -1.35
CA GLN A 192 -14.76 21.57 -0.70
C GLN A 192 -13.89 22.82 -0.52
N VAL A 193 -12.61 22.65 -0.15
CA VAL A 193 -11.69 23.77 0.03
C VAL A 193 -11.35 24.45 -1.30
N VAL A 194 -11.14 23.68 -2.36
CA VAL A 194 -10.91 24.23 -3.70
C VAL A 194 -12.15 24.97 -4.20
N GLU A 195 -13.36 24.42 -3.99
CA GLU A 195 -14.62 25.07 -4.38
C GLU A 195 -14.85 26.42 -3.67
N ARG A 196 -14.42 26.53 -2.41
CA ARG A 196 -14.57 27.76 -1.61
C ARG A 196 -13.45 28.79 -1.84
N THR A 197 -12.42 28.46 -2.61
CA THR A 197 -11.21 29.28 -2.75
C THR A 197 -10.93 29.62 -4.21
N ASP A 198 -11.37 30.81 -4.65
CA ASP A 198 -11.25 31.25 -6.05
C ASP A 198 -9.80 31.27 -6.61
N SER A 199 -8.80 31.38 -5.73
CA SER A 199 -7.37 31.39 -6.07
C SER A 199 -6.78 30.01 -6.34
N ILE A 200 -7.57 28.93 -6.20
CA ILE A 200 -7.10 27.54 -6.38
C ILE A 200 -7.95 26.86 -7.43
N GLN A 201 -7.30 26.27 -8.44
CA GLN A 201 -7.98 25.57 -9.53
C GLN A 201 -7.26 24.26 -9.85
N PHE A 202 -8.04 23.20 -10.08
CA PHE A 202 -7.47 21.94 -10.57
C PHE A 202 -6.93 22.09 -11.98
N ALA A 203 -5.75 21.54 -12.21
CA ALA A 203 -5.20 21.46 -13.53
C ALA A 203 -5.93 20.42 -14.38
N TYR A 204 -6.02 20.71 -15.66
CA TYR A 204 -6.41 19.78 -16.71
C TYR A 204 -5.37 19.88 -17.83
N PRO A 205 -5.20 18.83 -18.66
CA PRO A 205 -4.30 18.89 -19.80
C PRO A 205 -4.59 20.12 -20.67
N THR A 206 -3.65 21.07 -20.72
CA THR A 206 -3.85 22.37 -21.38
C THR A 206 -2.77 22.59 -22.44
N GLN A 207 -3.16 23.12 -23.60
CA GLN A 207 -2.24 23.54 -24.65
C GLN A 207 -2.39 25.03 -24.93
N ARG A 208 -1.29 25.79 -24.82
CA ARG A 208 -1.26 27.19 -25.21
C ARG A 208 -0.92 27.30 -26.70
N ARG A 209 -1.88 27.74 -27.51
CA ARG A 209 -1.66 28.11 -28.91
C ARG A 209 -1.34 29.60 -29.01
N ILE A 210 -0.16 29.92 -29.51
CA ILE A 210 0.23 31.29 -29.86
C ILE A 210 0.02 31.42 -31.37
N VAL A 211 -0.97 32.20 -31.79
CA VAL A 211 -1.19 32.51 -33.21
C VAL A 211 -0.46 33.83 -33.48
N ASP A 212 0.64 33.77 -34.24
CA ASP A 212 1.37 34.97 -34.66
C ASP A 212 0.64 35.61 -35.85
N SER A 213 0.19 36.85 -35.69
CA SER A 213 -0.53 37.61 -36.72
C SER A 213 0.40 38.34 -37.68
N ARG A 214 1.57 37.75 -38.02
CA ARG A 214 2.60 38.35 -38.89
C ARG A 214 2.73 37.65 -40.24
N SER A 215 1.60 37.31 -40.83
CA SER A 215 1.54 36.86 -42.21
C SER A 215 0.20 37.29 -42.80
N ASP A 216 0.10 38.57 -43.15
CA ASP A 216 -0.72 39.12 -44.23
C ASP A 216 -0.13 40.49 -44.65
#